data_AF-A0ABD0QH09-F1
#
_entry.id   AF-A0ABD0QH09-F1
#
_cell.length_a   1.000
_cell.length_b   1.000
_cell.length_c   1.000
_cell.angle_alpha   90.00
_cell.angle_beta   90.00
_cell.angle_gamma   90.00
#
_symmetry.space_group_name_H-M   'P 1'
#
loop_
_entity.id
_entity.type
_entity.pdbx_description
1 polymer ?
#
loop_
_entity_poly.entity_id
_entity_poly.type
_entity_poly.pdbx_seq_one_letter_code
_entity_poly.pdbx_strand_id
1 'polypeptide(L)' 'IEMTDTAREGCISMCKSFHTSTINLSARFLSELQRYNYVTPTSYLELISMFKHLLQGKRT' A
#
# COMPACT_ATOMS: atom_id res chain seq x y z
N ILE A 1 16.38 -9.92 1.04
CA ILE A 1 16.38 -8.76 1.95
C ILE A 1 16.18 -9.31 3.35
N GLU A 2 17.23 -9.38 4.15
CA GLU A 2 17.07 -9.63 5.57
C GLU A 2 16.58 -8.34 6.21
N MET A 3 15.35 -8.36 6.71
CA MET A 3 14.76 -7.28 7.49
C MET A 3 14.66 -7.76 8.93
N THR A 4 15.00 -6.90 9.89
CA THR A 4 14.68 -7.17 11.30
C THR A 4 13.18 -7.36 11.45
N ASP A 5 12.76 -8.21 12.38
CA ASP A 5 11.34 -8.53 12.56
C ASP A 5 10.51 -7.29 12.89
N THR A 6 11.07 -6.36 13.66
CA THR A 6 10.47 -5.05 13.95
C THR A 6 10.23 -4.21 12.70
N ALA A 7 11.20 -4.17 11.77
CA ALA A 7 11.05 -3.44 10.52
C ALA A 7 10.01 -4.12 9.62
N ARG A 8 9.98 -5.46 9.59
CA ARG A 8 8.99 -6.24 8.84
C ARG A 8 7.58 -5.97 9.33
N GLU A 9 7.35 -6.00 10.64
CA GLU A 9 6.06 -5.70 11.25
C GLU A 9 5.59 -4.28 10.94
N GLY A 10 6.49 -3.29 11.05
CA GLY A 10 6.20 -1.91 10.67
C GLY A 10 5.78 -1.78 9.20
N CYS A 11 6.46 -2.47 8.29
CA CYS A 11 6.11 -2.48 6.87
C CYS A 11 4.74 -3.11 6.61
N ILE A 12 4.42 -4.21 7.28
CA ILE A 12 3.12 -4.89 7.17
C ILE A 12 2.01 -3.96 7.67
N SER A 13 2.21 -3.34 8.83
CA SER A 13 1.24 -2.40 9.41
C SER A 13 0.96 -1.23 8.47
N MET A 14 2.02 -0.64 7.90
CA MET A 14 1.89 0.47 6.99
C MET A 14 1.18 0.10 5.68
N CYS A 15 1.55 -1.02 5.05
CA CYS A 15 0.89 -1.48 3.82
C CYS A 15 -0.60 -1.74 4.06
N LYS A 16 -0.96 -2.38 5.18
CA LYS A 16 -2.36 -2.60 5.57
C LYS A 16 -3.12 -1.28 5.72
N SER A 17 -2.54 -0.32 6.47
CA SER A 17 -3.14 0.99 6.68
C SER A 17 -3.40 1.74 5.38
N PHE A 18 -2.42 1.75 4.46
CA PHE A 18 -2.57 2.37 3.15
C PHE A 18 -3.65 1.69 2.29
N HIS A 19 -3.70 0.36 2.30
CA HIS A 19 -4.71 -0.35 1.53
C HIS A 19 -6.13 -0.06 2.05
N THR A 20 -6.35 -0.17 3.36
CA THR A 20 -7.65 0.10 3.97
C THR A 20 -8.07 1.56 3.83
N SER A 21 -7.15 2.51 3.99
CA SER A 21 -7.48 3.94 3.79
C SER A 21 -7.81 4.25 2.33
N THR A 22 -7.15 3.59 1.38
CA THR A 22 -7.42 3.75 -0.06
C THR A 22 -8.80 3.22 -0.44
N ILE A 23 -9.29 2.15 0.20
CA ILE A 23 -10.68 1.67 0.01
C ILE A 23 -11.68 2.76 0.40
N ASN A 24 -11.48 3.39 1.56
CA ASN A 24 -12.36 4.47 2.03
C ASN A 24 -12.28 5.70 1.11
N LEU A 25 -11.07 6.06 0.67
CA LEU A 25 -10.85 7.15 -0.28
C LEU A 25 -11.50 6.87 -1.64
N SER A 26 -11.48 5.61 -2.10
CA SER A 26 -12.14 5.18 -3.33
C SER A 26 -13.65 5.38 -3.25
N ALA A 27 -14.27 4.98 -2.13
CA ALA A 27 -15.70 5.22 -1.91
C ALA A 27 -16.04 6.72 -1.87
N ARG A 28 -15.20 7.54 -1.22
CA ARG A 28 -15.37 9.00 -1.22
C ARG A 28 -15.21 9.61 -2.60
N PHE A 29 -14.21 9.18 -3.36
CA PHE A 29 -13.95 9.64 -4.72
C PHE A 29 -15.12 9.33 -5.66
N LEU A 30 -15.71 8.15 -5.52
CA LEU A 30 -16.93 7.80 -6.22
C LEU A 30 -18.09 8.70 -5.80
N SER A 31 -18.31 8.92 -4.50
CA SER A 31 -19.38 9.78 -4.01
C SER A 31 -19.27 11.22 -4.48
N GLU A 32 -18.07 11.81 -4.41
CA GLU A 32 -17.83 13.23 -4.66
C GLU A 32 -17.71 13.54 -6.15
N LEU A 33 -17.10 12.63 -6.93
CA LEU A 33 -16.72 12.91 -8.33
C LEU A 33 -17.31 11.92 -9.33
N GLN A 34 -18.10 10.94 -8.88
CA GLN A 34 -18.71 9.91 -9.73
C GLN A 34 -17.69 9.12 -10.57
N ARG A 35 -16.47 8.95 -10.05
CA ARG A 35 -15.36 8.25 -10.71
C ARG A 35 -14.99 6.99 -9.95
N TYR A 36 -14.88 5.88 -10.67
CA TYR A 36 -14.42 4.61 -10.11
C TYR A 36 -12.90 4.51 -10.16
N ASN A 37 -12.31 4.12 -9.03
CA ASN A 37 -10.97 3.57 -8.94
C ASN A 37 -11.04 2.25 -8.15
N TYR A 38 -10.50 1.17 -8.70
CA TYR A 38 -10.69 -0.16 -8.12
C TYR A 38 -9.52 -0.53 -7.22
N VAL A 39 -9.82 -0.74 -5.94
CA VAL A 39 -8.86 -1.28 -4.98
C VAL A 39 -8.98 -2.80 -5.00
N THR A 40 -7.96 -3.48 -5.50
CA THR A 40 -7.96 -4.94 -5.71
C THR A 40 -6.81 -5.63 -4.96
N PRO A 41 -6.92 -6.94 -4.66
CA PRO A 41 -5.81 -7.70 -4.11
C PRO A 41 -4.54 -7.60 -4.97
N THR A 42 -4.67 -7.54 -6.30
CA THR A 42 -3.54 -7.35 -7.21
C THR A 42 -2.85 -6.01 -6.98
N SER A 43 -3.60 -4.90 -6.92
CA SER A 43 -3.01 -3.58 -6.62
C SER A 43 -2.33 -3.52 -5.25
N TYR A 44 -2.76 -4.35 -4.29
CA TYR A 44 -2.10 -4.48 -3.00
C TYR A 44 -0.76 -5.20 -3.09
N LEU A 45 -0.67 -6.26 -3.90
CA LEU A 45 0.60 -6.94 -4.17
C LEU A 45 1.58 -6.02 -4.89
N GLU A 46 1.10 -5.22 -5.83
CA GLU A 46 1.89 -4.19 -6.50
C GLU A 46 2.41 -3.15 -5.50
N LEU A 47 1.57 -2.66 -4.58
CA LEU A 47 1.99 -1.77 -3.49
C LEU A 47 3.15 -2.35 -2.68
N ILE A 48 3.04 -3.62 -2.27
CA ILE A 48 4.10 -4.31 -1.51
C ILE A 48 5.38 -4.43 -2.35
N SER A 49 5.26 -4.75 -3.63
CA SER A 49 6.39 -4.88 -4.55
C SER A 49 7.12 -3.55 -4.76
N MET A 50 6.37 -2.46 -4.97
CA MET A 50 6.90 -1.10 -5.06
C MET A 50 7.59 -0.68 -3.77
N PHE A 51 6.97 -0.98 -2.63
CA PHE A 51 7.53 -0.62 -1.33
C PHE A 51 8.88 -1.32 -1.08
N LYS A 52 9.00 -2.60 -1.45
CA LYS A 52 10.28 -3.33 -1.44
C LYS A 52 11.34 -2.66 -2.33
N HIS A 53 10.97 -2.26 -3.55
CA HIS A 53 11.88 -1.55 -4.48
C HIS A 53 12.35 -0.21 -3.90
N LEU A 54 11.45 0.60 -3.35
CA LEU A 54 11.79 1.89 -2.75
C LEU A 54 12.75 1.72 -1.55
N LEU A 55 12.53 0.70 -0.73
CA LEU A 55 13.41 0.38 0.39
C LEU A 55 14.80 -0.10 -0.05
N GLN A 56 14.93 -0.74 -1.21
CA GLN A 56 16.21 -1.09 -1.80
C GLN A 56 16.93 0.16 -2.33
N GLY A 57 16.22 1.01 -3.07
CA GLY A 57 16.78 2.22 -3.66
C GLY A 57 17.26 3.26 -2.63
N LYS A 58 16.59 3.39 -1.47
CA LYS A 58 17.01 4.31 -0.39
C LYS A 58 18.15 3.82 0.50
N ARG A 59 18.49 2.53 0.44
CA ARG A 59 19.56 1.91 1.22
C ARG A 59 20.89 1.84 0.47
N THR A 60 20.90 2.28 -0.79
CA THR A 60 22.09 2.46 -1.63
C THR A 60 22.38 3.95 -1.72
#